data_AF-A0A497SUW0-F1
#
_entry.id   AF-A0A497SUW0-F1
#
_cell.length_a   1.000
_cell.length_b   1.000
_cell.length_c   1.000
_cell.angle_alpha   90.00
_cell.angle_beta   90.00
_cell.angle_gamma   90.00
#
_symmetry.space_group_name_H-M   'P 1'
#
loop_
_entity.id
_entity.type
_entity.pdbx_description
1 polymer ?
#
loop_
_entity_poly.entity_id
_entity_poly.type
_entity_poly.pdbx_seq_one_letter_code
_entity_poly.pdbx_strand_id
1 'polypeptide(L)'
;MVFEMEDETRKKEVKQIVYLLAFVWILNIAIWGYLFYFRKAIFQITPIIIIGLSPLLLIPVVMVGLWSFKKWGLILGYILSVIALINSLLSFNLIGIIIWGVILYYLYKSRVIFS
;
A
#
# COMPACT_ATOMS: atom_id res chain seq x y z
N MET A 1 -10.10 -31.41 -5.11
CA MET A 1 -8.89 -31.40 -4.26
C MET A 1 -7.74 -30.56 -4.82
N VAL A 2 -7.11 -30.87 -5.97
CA VAL A 2 -5.96 -30.07 -6.47
C VAL A 2 -6.35 -28.62 -6.80
N PHE A 3 -7.51 -28.41 -7.43
CA PHE A 3 -8.02 -27.07 -7.75
C PHE A 3 -8.53 -26.29 -6.51
N GLU A 4 -9.09 -26.97 -5.52
CA GLU A 4 -9.58 -26.33 -4.28
C GLU A 4 -8.42 -25.83 -3.41
N MET A 5 -7.30 -26.56 -3.37
CA MET A 5 -6.10 -26.14 -2.62
C MET A 5 -5.42 -24.90 -3.23
N GLU A 6 -5.49 -24.74 -4.56
CA GLU A 6 -4.90 -23.60 -5.24
C GLU A 6 -5.65 -22.29 -4.93
N ASP A 7 -6.97 -22.34 -4.83
CA ASP A 7 -7.80 -21.17 -4.50
C ASP A 7 -7.68 -20.74 -3.03
N GLU A 8 -7.48 -21.69 -2.11
CA GLU A 8 -7.18 -21.36 -0.71
C GLU A 8 -5.82 -20.70 -0.56
N THR A 9 -4.81 -21.16 -1.31
CA THR A 9 -3.47 -20.59 -1.31
C THR A 9 -3.50 -19.15 -1.83
N ARG A 10 -4.19 -18.92 -2.95
CA ARG A 10 -4.42 -17.61 -3.53
C ARG A 10 -5.12 -16.62 -2.57
N LYS A 11 -6.14 -17.07 -1.84
CA LYS A 11 -6.82 -16.24 -0.82
C LYS A 11 -5.90 -15.89 0.36
N LYS A 12 -4.99 -16.80 0.75
CA LYS A 12 -3.98 -16.52 1.78
C LYS A 12 -2.97 -15.47 1.30
N GLU A 13 -2.54 -15.50 0.05
CA GLU A 13 -1.64 -14.49 -0.54
C GLU A 13 -2.27 -13.09 -0.52
N VAL A 14 -3.54 -12.93 -0.93
CA VAL A 14 -4.24 -11.62 -0.85
C VAL A 14 -4.33 -11.12 0.59
N LYS A 15 -4.63 -12.00 1.55
CA LYS A 15 -4.64 -11.62 2.97
C LYS A 15 -3.26 -11.16 3.47
N GLN A 16 -2.18 -11.80 3.02
CA GLN A 16 -0.82 -11.37 3.35
C GLN A 16 -0.52 -9.96 2.80
N ILE A 17 -0.97 -9.63 1.58
CA ILE A 17 -0.84 -8.27 1.02
C ILE A 17 -1.61 -7.26 1.89
N VAL A 18 -2.83 -7.59 2.30
CA VAL A 18 -3.64 -6.71 3.15
C VAL A 18 -2.95 -6.48 4.50
N TYR A 19 -2.37 -7.50 5.11
CA TYR A 19 -1.61 -7.34 6.36
C TYR A 19 -0.33 -6.53 6.17
N LEU A 20 0.38 -6.71 5.05
CA LEU A 20 1.56 -5.92 4.72
C LEU A 20 1.18 -4.44 4.54
N LEU A 21 0.11 -4.15 3.81
CA LEU A 21 -0.43 -2.81 3.66
C LEU A 21 -0.86 -2.20 5.00
N ALA A 22 -1.52 -2.98 5.86
CA ALA A 22 -1.90 -2.57 7.21
C ALA A 22 -0.68 -2.18 8.06
N PHE A 23 0.35 -3.02 8.03
CA PHE A 23 1.59 -2.79 8.76
C PHE A 23 2.30 -1.53 8.28
N VAL A 24 2.47 -1.37 6.96
CA VAL A 24 3.04 -0.16 6.35
C VAL A 24 2.22 1.07 6.73
N TRP A 25 0.88 0.95 6.74
CA TRP A 25 -0.01 2.04 7.11
C TRP A 25 0.15 2.48 8.57
N ILE A 26 0.14 1.53 9.52
CA ILE A 26 0.36 1.81 10.95
C ILE A 26 1.73 2.45 11.17
N LEU A 27 2.77 1.93 10.52
CA LEU A 27 4.13 2.49 10.59
C LEU A 27 4.15 3.93 10.07
N ASN A 28 3.46 4.20 8.96
CA ASN A 28 3.36 5.55 8.38
C ASN A 28 2.62 6.52 9.32
N ILE A 29 1.52 6.09 9.94
CA ILE A 29 0.78 6.88 10.95
C ILE A 29 1.68 7.20 12.14
N ALA A 30 2.43 6.21 12.65
CA ALA A 30 3.30 6.41 13.80
C ALA A 30 4.40 7.44 13.51
N ILE A 31 5.04 7.36 12.34
CA ILE A 31 6.05 8.32 11.89
C ILE A 31 5.43 9.72 11.76
N TRP A 32 4.25 9.83 11.16
CA TRP A 32 3.52 11.08 11.03
C TRP A 32 3.10 11.69 12.37
N GLY A 33 2.54 10.88 13.26
CA GLY A 33 2.14 11.31 14.60
C GLY A 33 3.34 11.81 15.41
N TYR A 34 4.49 11.15 15.29
CA TYR A 34 5.74 11.59 15.90
C TYR A 34 6.23 12.92 15.32
N LEU A 35 6.25 13.07 13.99
CA LEU A 35 6.62 14.32 13.32
C LEU A 35 5.70 15.49 13.69
N PHE A 36 4.40 15.23 13.86
CA PHE A 36 3.41 16.23 14.26
C PHE A 36 3.54 16.62 15.73
N TYR A 37 3.77 15.67 16.63
CA TYR A 37 3.89 15.91 18.07
C TYR A 37 5.16 16.71 18.43
N PHE A 38 6.29 16.46 17.76
CA PHE A 38 7.57 17.10 18.09
C PHE A 38 7.91 18.37 17.29
N ARG A 39 7.11 18.80 16.30
CA ARG A 39 7.38 20.02 15.51
C ARG A 39 6.20 21.00 15.44
N LYS A 40 6.38 22.19 16.03
CA LYS A 40 5.64 23.45 15.73
C LYS A 40 5.94 24.03 14.31
N ALA A 41 6.29 23.20 13.33
CA ALA A 41 6.82 23.65 12.02
C ALA A 41 5.89 23.33 10.84
N ILE A 42 4.57 23.43 11.07
CA ILE A 42 3.54 23.00 10.11
C ILE A 42 3.35 23.99 8.94
N PHE A 43 3.86 25.22 8.98
CA PHE A 43 3.46 26.25 8.01
C PHE A 43 4.37 26.50 6.79
N GLN A 44 5.51 25.81 6.63
CA GLN A 44 6.44 26.10 5.51
C GLN A 44 6.79 24.92 4.59
N ILE A 45 6.29 23.69 4.86
CA ILE A 45 6.63 22.49 4.08
C ILE A 45 5.38 21.82 3.48
N THR A 46 4.36 22.63 3.21
CA THR A 46 3.00 22.24 2.82
C THR A 46 2.90 21.29 1.60
N PRO A 47 3.80 21.30 0.58
CA PRO A 47 3.67 20.39 -0.56
C PRO A 47 4.10 18.94 -0.29
N ILE A 48 5.16 18.74 0.51
CA ILE A 48 5.75 17.40 0.76
C ILE A 48 4.85 16.58 1.67
N ILE A 49 4.16 17.26 2.59
CA ILE A 49 3.19 16.70 3.52
C ILE A 49 1.98 16.11 2.79
N ILE A 50 1.43 16.83 1.80
CA ILE A 50 0.25 16.40 1.04
C ILE A 50 0.59 15.18 0.15
N ILE A 51 1.79 15.16 -0.43
CA ILE A 51 2.24 14.05 -1.28
C ILE A 51 2.53 12.80 -0.42
N GLY A 52 3.07 12.96 0.79
CA GLY A 52 3.27 11.88 1.76
C GLY A 52 1.99 11.37 2.44
N LEU A 53 0.95 12.19 2.52
CA LEU A 53 -0.37 11.83 3.09
C LEU A 53 -1.29 11.11 2.08
N SER A 54 -1.09 11.33 0.78
CA SER A 54 -1.94 10.71 -0.25
C SER A 54 -1.94 9.16 -0.23
N PRO A 55 -0.83 8.45 0.05
CA PRO A 55 -0.85 7.01 0.23
C PRO A 55 -1.56 6.61 1.53
N LEU A 56 -1.40 7.40 2.59
CA LEU A 56 -1.99 7.15 3.91
C LEU A 56 -3.52 7.09 3.90
N LEU A 57 -4.18 7.96 3.15
CA LEU A 57 -5.65 7.98 3.09
C LEU A 57 -6.24 6.86 2.24
N LEU A 58 -5.50 6.39 1.24
CA LEU A 58 -6.02 5.44 0.27
C LEU A 58 -5.68 3.97 0.61
N ILE A 59 -4.66 3.71 1.42
CA ILE A 59 -4.33 2.34 1.86
C ILE A 59 -5.53 1.64 2.54
N PRO A 60 -6.30 2.26 3.46
CA PRO A 60 -7.49 1.62 4.03
C PRO A 60 -8.56 1.26 3.00
N VAL A 61 -8.76 2.11 1.99
CA VAL A 61 -9.72 1.88 0.90
C VAL A 61 -9.28 0.68 0.06
N VAL A 62 -7.98 0.59 -0.25
CA VAL A 62 -7.39 -0.56 -0.95
C VAL A 62 -7.54 -1.83 -0.11
N MET A 63 -7.26 -1.77 1.19
CA MET A 63 -7.41 -2.92 2.10
C MET A 63 -8.85 -3.44 2.13
N VAL A 64 -9.84 -2.56 2.25
CA VAL A 64 -11.26 -2.95 2.23
C VAL A 64 -11.65 -3.57 0.88
N GLY A 65 -11.16 -2.98 -0.22
CA GLY A 65 -11.40 -3.51 -1.57
C GLY A 65 -10.77 -4.89 -1.80
N LEU A 66 -9.55 -5.10 -1.33
CA LEU A 66 -8.84 -6.39 -1.40
C LEU A 66 -9.47 -7.45 -0.48
N TRP A 67 -9.87 -7.08 0.74
CA TRP A 67 -10.53 -7.97 1.69
C TRP A 67 -11.89 -8.46 1.17
N SER A 68 -12.59 -7.59 0.44
CA SER A 68 -13.87 -7.92 -0.21
C SER A 68 -13.71 -8.61 -1.57
N PHE A 69 -12.48 -8.95 -1.98
CA PHE A 69 -12.15 -9.53 -3.29
C PHE A 69 -12.74 -8.77 -4.49
N LYS A 70 -12.87 -7.44 -4.38
CA LYS A 70 -13.45 -6.61 -5.46
C LYS A 70 -12.38 -6.14 -6.44
N LYS A 71 -12.68 -6.22 -7.75
CA LYS A 71 -11.84 -5.69 -8.85
C LYS A 71 -11.32 -4.26 -8.57
N TRP A 72 -12.18 -3.40 -8.03
CA TRP A 72 -11.84 -2.01 -7.70
C TRP A 72 -10.73 -1.87 -6.64
N GLY A 73 -10.64 -2.78 -5.66
CA GLY A 73 -9.58 -2.76 -4.65
C GLY A 73 -8.20 -3.05 -5.25
N LEU A 74 -8.15 -3.99 -6.20
CA LEU A 74 -6.93 -4.34 -6.92
C LEU A 74 -6.48 -3.18 -7.83
N ILE A 75 -7.40 -2.57 -8.58
CA ILE A 75 -7.11 -1.41 -9.45
C ILE A 75 -6.55 -0.24 -8.63
N LEU A 76 -7.22 0.12 -7.52
CA LEU A 76 -6.75 1.19 -6.64
C LEU A 76 -5.39 0.87 -6.03
N GLY A 77 -5.18 -0.37 -5.58
CA GLY A 77 -3.90 -0.81 -5.02
C GLY A 77 -2.74 -0.70 -6.01
N TYR A 78 -3.00 -1.00 -7.28
CA TYR A 78 -2.03 -0.83 -8.35
C TYR A 78 -1.64 0.64 -8.57
N ILE A 79 -2.64 1.50 -8.73
CA ILE A 79 -2.42 2.93 -8.95
C ILE A 79 -1.59 3.51 -7.79
N LEU A 80 -1.94 3.17 -6.55
CA LEU A 80 -1.20 3.60 -5.37
C LEU A 80 0.24 3.10 -5.34
N SER A 81 0.44 1.82 -5.61
CA SER A 81 1.78 1.22 -5.56
C SER A 81 2.69 1.82 -6.64
N VAL A 82 2.14 2.14 -7.82
CA VAL A 82 2.87 2.85 -8.90
C VAL A 82 3.23 4.28 -8.47
N ILE A 83 2.27 5.05 -7.96
CA ILE A 83 2.51 6.43 -7.49
C ILE A 83 3.57 6.46 -6.40
N ALA A 84 3.47 5.54 -5.43
CA ALA A 84 4.39 5.46 -4.32
C ALA A 84 5.79 4.98 -4.74
N LEU A 85 5.88 4.09 -5.73
CA LEU A 85 7.15 3.68 -6.34
C LEU A 85 7.83 4.85 -7.06
N ILE A 86 7.08 5.62 -7.87
CA ILE A 86 7.59 6.83 -8.55
C ILE A 86 8.10 7.84 -7.51
N ASN A 87 7.33 8.08 -6.44
CA ASN A 87 7.76 8.99 -5.38
C ASN A 87 9.02 8.50 -4.66
N SER A 88 9.14 7.19 -4.43
CA SER A 88 10.34 6.59 -3.82
C SER A 88 11.57 6.70 -4.74
N LEU A 89 11.39 6.62 -6.05
CA LEU A 89 12.46 6.87 -7.04
C LEU A 89 12.89 8.33 -7.05
N LEU A 90 11.93 9.28 -7.07
CA LEU A 90 12.22 10.72 -7.05
C LEU A 90 12.94 11.18 -5.78
N SER A 91 12.67 10.51 -4.65
CA SER A 91 13.30 10.79 -3.35
C SER A 91 14.58 9.96 -3.09
N PHE A 92 15.04 9.16 -4.06
CA PHE A 92 16.16 8.22 -3.91
C PHE A 92 16.03 7.31 -2.67
N ASN A 93 14.80 6.98 -2.29
CA ASN A 93 14.50 6.17 -1.12
C ASN A 93 14.51 4.68 -1.48
N LEU A 94 15.69 4.05 -1.36
CA LEU A 94 15.90 2.63 -1.69
C LEU A 94 14.93 1.69 -0.96
N ILE A 95 14.64 1.96 0.32
CA ILE A 95 13.74 1.14 1.14
C ILE A 95 12.30 1.24 0.61
N GLY A 96 11.86 2.46 0.26
CA GLY A 96 10.55 2.68 -0.35
C GLY A 96 10.40 1.95 -1.68
N ILE A 97 11.44 1.99 -2.53
CA ILE A 97 11.46 1.29 -3.82
C ILE A 97 11.26 -0.22 -3.63
N ILE A 98 11.98 -0.82 -2.68
CA ILE A 98 11.87 -2.26 -2.40
C ILE A 98 10.47 -2.61 -1.90
N ILE A 99 9.94 -1.89 -0.90
CA ILE A 99 8.62 -2.17 -0.31
C ILE A 99 7.52 -2.07 -1.36
N TRP A 100 7.47 -0.96 -2.11
CA TRP A 100 6.43 -0.75 -3.11
C TRP A 100 6.58 -1.67 -4.31
N GLY A 101 7.81 -2.04 -4.71
CA GLY A 101 8.06 -3.04 -5.73
C GLY A 101 7.52 -4.42 -5.34
N VAL A 102 7.73 -4.85 -4.09
CA VAL A 102 7.18 -6.10 -3.56
C VAL A 102 5.65 -6.08 -3.56
N ILE A 103 5.04 -5.00 -3.09
CA ILE A 103 3.57 -4.85 -3.09
C ILE A 103 3.02 -4.93 -4.53
N LEU A 104 3.66 -4.25 -5.48
CA LEU A 104 3.25 -4.25 -6.88
C LEU A 104 3.32 -5.66 -7.51
N TYR A 105 4.40 -6.40 -7.22
CA TYR A 105 4.56 -7.78 -7.68
C TYR A 105 3.44 -8.69 -7.17
N TYR A 106 3.12 -8.62 -5.88
CA TYR A 106 2.05 -9.42 -5.30
C TYR A 106 0.66 -9.04 -5.81
N LEU A 107 0.38 -7.75 -6.03
CA LEU A 107 -0.87 -7.31 -6.67
C LEU A 107 -0.99 -7.85 -8.10
N TYR A 108 0.12 -7.94 -8.84
CA TYR A 108 0.15 -8.54 -10.17
C TYR A 108 -0.10 -10.04 -10.19
N LYS A 109 0.56 -10.77 -9.30
CA LYS A 109 0.29 -12.19 -9.12
C LYS A 109 -1.18 -12.44 -8.75
N SER A 110 -1.77 -11.57 -7.95
CA SER A 110 -3.15 -11.69 -7.47
C SER A 110 -4.21 -11.40 -8.52
N ARG A 111 -3.87 -10.79 -9.67
CA ARG A 111 -4.83 -10.37 -10.72
C ARG A 111 -5.78 -11.48 -11.17
N VAL A 112 -5.30 -12.72 -11.23
CA VAL A 112 -6.08 -13.89 -11.72
C VAL A 112 -7.31 -14.16 -10.83
N ILE A 113 -7.22 -13.92 -9.52
CA ILE A 113 -8.32 -14.12 -8.55
C ILE A 113 -9.48 -13.16 -8.80
N PHE A 114 -9.15 -11.97 -9.31
CA PHE A 114 -10.10 -10.90 -9.51
C PHE A 114 -10.58 -10.83 -10.95
N SER A 115 -10.19 -11.73 -11.87
CA SER A 115 -10.61 -11.69 -13.28
C SER A 115 -12.07 -12.06 -13.49
#